data_AF-A0A0B0SBH6-F1
#
_entry.id   AF-A0A0B0SBH6-F1
#
_cell.length_a   1.000
_cell.length_b   1.000
_cell.length_c   1.000
_cell.angle_alpha   90.00
_cell.angle_beta   90.00
_cell.angle_gamma   90.00
#
_symmetry.space_group_name_H-M   'P 1'
#
loop_
_entity.id
_entity.type
_entity.pdbx_description
1 polymer ?
#
loop_
_entity_poly.entity_id
_entity_poly.type
_entity_poly.pdbx_seq_one_letter_code
_entity_poly.pdbx_strand_id
1 'polypeptide(L)'
;MSAAHERELYQAWVELLSWMREYAEEKGVRFEKEADFPDFIYRMERPYDLPTTIMTASLSDALGEPFLLADVSPRHAKLKRIGLRLPRAHIHLHAHYEPGKGLVTGKIPLTKERFFALADRAREALALA
;
A
#
# COMPACT_ATOMS: atom_id res chain seq x y z
N MET A 1 0.70 19.86 -1.96
CA MET A 1 1.75 19.11 -1.24
C MET A 1 3.09 19.64 -1.69
N SER A 2 4.05 19.82 -0.77
CA SER A 2 5.42 20.16 -1.15
C SER A 2 6.15 18.92 -1.68
N ALA A 3 7.23 19.10 -2.45
CA ALA A 3 8.04 17.99 -2.97
C ALA A 3 8.59 17.08 -1.84
N ALA A 4 8.99 17.69 -0.71
CA ALA A 4 9.41 16.94 0.47
C ALA A 4 8.29 16.03 1.01
N HIS A 5 7.06 16.56 1.09
CA HIS A 5 5.91 15.78 1.55
C HIS A 5 5.58 14.60 0.63
N GLU A 6 5.69 14.78 -0.69
CA GLU A 6 5.49 13.66 -1.63
C GLU A 6 6.54 12.57 -1.43
N ARG A 7 7.81 12.95 -1.20
CA ARG A 7 8.88 12.00 -0.90
C ARG A 7 8.59 11.19 0.37
N GLU A 8 8.18 11.84 1.46
CA GLU A 8 7.84 11.16 2.72
C GLU A 8 6.66 10.18 2.53
N LEU A 9 5.67 10.53 1.69
CA LEU A 9 4.57 9.62 1.35
C LEU A 9 5.09 8.34 0.66
N TYR A 10 6.02 8.46 -0.30
CA TYR A 10 6.60 7.29 -0.97
C TYR A 10 7.54 6.49 -0.07
N GLN A 11 8.18 7.13 0.91
CA GLN A 11 8.93 6.40 1.94
C GLN A 11 8.00 5.59 2.85
N ALA A 12 6.89 6.19 3.30
CA ALA A 12 5.85 5.49 4.05
C ALA A 12 5.19 4.36 3.23
N TRP A 13 5.09 4.50 1.91
CA TRP A 13 4.65 3.42 1.02
C TRP A 13 5.60 2.22 1.05
N VAL A 14 6.92 2.46 0.99
CA VAL A 14 7.91 1.37 1.09
C VAL A 14 7.84 0.68 2.45
N GLU A 15 7.63 1.45 3.52
CA GLU A 15 7.43 0.91 4.86
C GLU A 15 6.17 0.03 4.92
N LEU A 16 5.05 0.49 4.36
CA LEU A 16 3.82 -0.30 4.29
C LEU A 16 4.00 -1.60 3.48
N LEU A 17 4.73 -1.55 2.36
CA LEU A 17 5.09 -2.75 1.60
C LEU A 17 5.96 -3.71 2.42
N SER A 18 6.82 -3.19 3.29
CA SER A 18 7.60 -4.03 4.22
C SER A 18 6.68 -4.72 5.22
N TRP A 19 5.72 -3.99 5.81
CA TRP A 19 4.72 -4.57 6.71
C TRP A 19 3.87 -5.64 6.04
N MET A 20 3.49 -5.45 4.77
CA MET A 20 2.77 -6.46 3.99
C MET A 20 3.57 -7.75 3.83
N ARG A 21 4.86 -7.65 3.46
CA ARG A 21 5.73 -8.84 3.33
C ARG A 21 5.93 -9.56 4.65
N GLU A 22 6.17 -8.80 5.71
CA GLU A 22 6.31 -9.35 7.06
C GLU A 22 5.04 -10.08 7.51
N TYR A 23 3.88 -9.47 7.31
CA TYR A 23 2.60 -10.11 7.61
C TYR A 23 2.39 -11.39 6.80
N ALA A 24 2.76 -11.38 5.51
CA ALA A 24 2.66 -12.54 4.64
C ALA A 24 3.51 -13.71 5.13
N GLU A 25 4.75 -13.43 5.52
CA GLU A 25 5.66 -14.43 6.10
C GLU A 25 5.15 -14.95 7.45
N GLU A 26 4.72 -14.06 8.36
CA GLU A 26 4.25 -14.44 9.69
C GLU A 26 2.97 -15.31 9.64
N LYS A 27 2.05 -14.99 8.73
CA LYS A 27 0.73 -15.63 8.65
C LYS A 27 0.63 -16.71 7.58
N GLY A 28 1.69 -16.96 6.83
CA GLY A 28 1.71 -17.96 5.76
C GLY A 28 0.75 -17.65 4.60
N VAL A 29 0.51 -16.37 4.31
CA VAL A 29 -0.33 -15.92 3.18
C VAL A 29 0.55 -15.42 2.02
N ARG A 30 -0.03 -15.23 0.83
CA ARG A 30 0.73 -14.79 -0.34
C ARG A 30 0.81 -13.27 -0.38
N PHE A 31 2.02 -12.74 -0.48
CA PHE A 31 2.26 -11.36 -0.91
C PHE A 31 2.52 -11.33 -2.41
N GLU A 32 1.80 -10.49 -3.15
CA GLU A 32 1.98 -10.40 -4.60
C GLU A 32 2.21 -8.96 -5.06
N LYS A 33 3.16 -8.81 -5.99
CA LYS A 33 3.42 -7.57 -6.71
C LYS A 33 2.48 -7.52 -7.92
N GLU A 34 1.37 -6.81 -7.77
CA GLU A 34 0.34 -6.69 -8.82
C GLU A 34 0.79 -5.83 -10.00
N ALA A 35 1.40 -4.67 -9.73
CA ALA A 35 1.82 -3.76 -10.78
C ALA A 35 3.00 -2.88 -10.36
N ASP A 36 3.89 -2.62 -11.32
CA ASP A 36 4.90 -1.57 -11.22
C ASP A 36 4.35 -0.23 -11.75
N PHE A 37 4.97 0.88 -11.36
CA PHE A 37 4.64 2.23 -11.84
C PHE A 37 4.77 2.29 -13.37
N PRO A 38 3.70 2.65 -14.11
CA PRO A 38 3.79 2.84 -15.56
C PRO A 38 4.83 3.91 -15.93
N ASP A 39 4.95 4.95 -15.11
CA ASP A 39 5.92 6.03 -15.34
C ASP A 39 7.37 5.65 -15.01
N PHE A 40 7.59 4.47 -14.40
CA PHE A 40 8.89 3.79 -14.35
C PHE A 40 9.11 2.96 -15.61
N ILE A 41 8.14 2.12 -15.99
CA ILE A 41 8.22 1.23 -17.17
C ILE A 41 8.51 2.03 -18.44
N TYR A 42 7.81 3.16 -18.64
CA TYR A 42 7.90 3.97 -19.84
C TYR A 42 8.82 5.20 -19.70
N ARG A 43 9.74 5.21 -18.73
CA ARG A 43 10.59 6.40 -18.49
C ARG A 43 11.61 6.67 -19.59
N MET A 44 12.00 5.65 -20.36
CA MET A 44 13.09 5.72 -21.34
C MET A 44 14.38 6.25 -20.67
N GLU A 45 14.93 7.36 -21.14
CA GLU A 45 16.10 8.04 -20.57
C GLU A 45 15.78 8.99 -19.41
N ARG A 46 14.51 9.25 -19.12
CA ARG A 46 14.12 10.24 -18.10
C ARG A 46 14.51 9.79 -16.70
N PRO A 47 14.92 10.74 -15.83
CA PRO A 47 15.28 10.42 -14.45
C PRO A 47 14.09 9.88 -13.66
N TYR A 48 14.39 9.03 -12.68
CA TYR A 48 13.44 8.43 -11.75
C TYR A 48 14.09 8.30 -10.38
N ASP A 49 13.42 8.83 -9.36
CA ASP A 49 13.94 9.05 -8.02
C ASP A 49 13.04 8.45 -6.92
N LEU A 50 11.97 7.74 -7.28
CA LEU A 50 11.13 7.05 -6.30
C LEU A 50 11.87 5.84 -5.71
N PRO A 51 11.63 5.51 -4.42
CA PRO A 51 12.37 4.47 -3.71
C PRO A 51 12.02 3.03 -4.11
N THR A 52 10.96 2.85 -4.90
CA THR A 52 10.51 1.54 -5.40
C THR A 52 9.86 1.69 -6.77
N THR A 53 9.71 0.55 -7.46
CA THR A 53 8.97 0.44 -8.72
C THR A 53 7.55 -0.09 -8.52
N ILE A 54 7.23 -0.68 -7.35
CA ILE A 54 5.92 -1.29 -7.09
C ILE A 54 4.89 -0.20 -6.81
N MET A 55 3.83 -0.16 -7.62
CA MET A 55 2.69 0.75 -7.47
C MET A 55 1.50 0.08 -6.79
N THR A 56 1.27 -1.21 -7.09
CA THR A 56 0.15 -1.98 -6.55
C THR A 56 0.66 -3.31 -6.02
N ALA A 57 0.21 -3.66 -4.82
CA ALA A 57 0.51 -4.91 -4.16
C ALA A 57 -0.73 -5.47 -3.47
N SER A 58 -0.73 -6.77 -3.22
CA SER A 58 -1.83 -7.47 -2.57
C SER A 58 -1.35 -8.43 -1.49
N LEU A 59 -2.27 -8.74 -0.58
CA LEU A 59 -2.23 -9.96 0.22
C LEU A 59 -3.35 -10.87 -0.28
N SER A 60 -2.96 -12.03 -0.77
CA SER A 60 -3.82 -13.02 -1.42
C SER A 60 -3.88 -14.30 -0.60
N ASP A 61 -5.03 -14.97 -0.66
CA ASP A 61 -5.21 -16.29 -0.07
C ASP A 61 -4.51 -17.40 -0.89
N ALA A 62 -4.67 -18.66 -0.48
CA ALA A 62 -4.00 -19.78 -1.13
C ALA A 62 -4.43 -19.96 -2.60
N LEU A 63 -5.65 -19.53 -2.96
CA LEU A 63 -6.19 -19.60 -4.32
C LEU A 63 -5.74 -18.41 -5.18
N GLY A 64 -5.04 -17.44 -4.59
CA GLY A 64 -4.62 -16.21 -5.27
C GLY A 64 -5.70 -15.12 -5.28
N GLU A 65 -6.78 -15.28 -4.52
CA GLU A 65 -7.81 -14.25 -4.40
C GLU A 65 -7.38 -13.19 -3.37
N PRO A 66 -7.26 -11.92 -3.75
CA PRO A 66 -6.80 -10.88 -2.84
C PRO A 66 -7.86 -10.58 -1.78
N PHE A 67 -7.46 -10.58 -0.51
CA PHE A 67 -8.28 -10.10 0.61
C PHE A 67 -7.89 -8.70 1.07
N LEU A 68 -6.71 -8.21 0.66
CA LEU A 68 -6.27 -6.83 0.86
C LEU A 68 -5.52 -6.34 -0.38
N LEU A 69 -5.91 -5.18 -0.90
CA LEU A 69 -5.22 -4.47 -1.98
C LEU A 69 -4.65 -3.16 -1.45
N ALA A 70 -3.43 -2.84 -1.86
CA ALA A 70 -2.76 -1.60 -1.55
C ALA A 70 -2.20 -0.96 -2.83
N ASP A 71 -2.43 0.34 -3.00
CA ASP A 71 -1.95 1.11 -4.14
C ASP A 71 -1.43 2.48 -3.70
N VAL A 72 -0.51 3.06 -4.46
CA VAL A 72 -0.07 4.44 -4.26
C VAL A 72 -0.19 5.23 -5.55
N SER A 73 -0.56 6.50 -5.43
CA SER A 73 -0.72 7.39 -6.58
C SER A 73 0.62 7.57 -7.34
N PRO A 74 0.63 7.53 -8.70
CA PRO A 74 1.81 7.80 -9.51
C PRO A 74 2.44 9.17 -9.28
N ARG A 75 3.74 9.34 -9.58
CA ARG A 75 4.46 10.62 -9.33
C ARG A 75 3.81 11.83 -10.00
N HIS A 76 3.25 11.64 -11.20
CA HIS A 76 2.63 12.71 -11.98
C HIS A 76 1.16 12.96 -11.63
N ALA A 77 0.57 12.16 -10.74
CA ALA A 77 -0.84 12.28 -10.36
C ALA A 77 -1.08 13.48 -9.42
N LYS A 78 -2.30 14.01 -9.48
CA LYS A 78 -2.83 15.01 -8.53
C LYS A 78 -3.52 14.30 -7.37
N LEU A 79 -3.65 14.98 -6.22
CA LEU A 79 -4.28 14.45 -5.00
C LEU A 79 -3.74 13.07 -4.59
N LYS A 80 -2.43 13.02 -4.37
CA LYS A 80 -1.71 11.80 -4.02
C LYS A 80 -2.21 11.21 -2.70
N ARG A 81 -2.32 9.88 -2.68
CA ARG A 81 -2.69 9.07 -1.52
C ARG A 81 -2.08 7.67 -1.63
N ILE A 82 -2.04 6.99 -0.50
CA ILE A 82 -1.95 5.52 -0.43
C ILE A 82 -3.38 5.00 -0.24
N GLY A 83 -3.84 4.13 -1.11
CA GLY A 83 -5.12 3.44 -1.04
C GLY A 83 -4.97 2.09 -0.35
N LEU A 84 -5.91 1.77 0.53
CA LEU A 84 -6.15 0.41 1.02
C LEU A 84 -7.57 0.02 0.68
N ARG A 85 -7.76 -1.17 0.13
CA ARG A 85 -9.08 -1.69 -0.21
C ARG A 85 -9.21 -3.13 0.27
N LEU A 86 -10.35 -3.45 0.87
CA LEU A 86 -10.74 -4.83 1.16
C LEU A 86 -11.72 -5.30 0.07
N PRO A 87 -11.29 -6.17 -0.86
CA PRO A 87 -12.16 -6.72 -1.90
C PRO A 87 -13.39 -7.39 -1.30
N ARG A 88 -14.51 -7.41 -2.04
CA ARG A 88 -15.81 -7.98 -1.62
C ARG A 88 -16.49 -7.32 -0.41
N ALA A 89 -15.80 -6.48 0.38
CA ALA A 89 -16.33 -5.85 1.59
C ALA A 89 -16.75 -4.37 1.42
N HIS A 90 -16.58 -3.78 0.24
CA HIS A 90 -16.88 -2.36 -0.03
C HIS A 90 -16.16 -1.37 0.91
N ILE A 91 -15.00 -1.78 1.45
CA ILE A 91 -14.20 -0.95 2.36
C ILE A 91 -13.03 -0.34 1.59
N HIS A 92 -12.93 0.98 1.65
CA HIS A 92 -11.89 1.78 1.02
C HIS A 92 -11.33 2.77 2.04
N LEU A 93 -10.01 2.76 2.24
CA LEU A 93 -9.31 3.71 3.09
C LEU A 93 -8.32 4.51 2.26
N HIS A 94 -8.26 5.81 2.52
CA HIS A 94 -7.27 6.70 1.93
C HIS A 94 -6.34 7.19 3.03
N ALA A 95 -5.07 6.85 2.90
CA ALA A 95 -4.01 7.30 3.79
C ALA A 95 -3.23 8.46 3.16
N HIS A 96 -2.92 9.44 3.99
CA HIS A 96 -2.10 10.61 3.68
C HIS A 96 -0.97 10.71 4.71
N TYR A 97 0.10 11.39 4.34
CA TYR A 97 1.16 11.71 5.27
C TYR A 97 0.83 13.05 5.95
N GLU A 98 1.08 13.18 7.25
CA GLU A 98 0.92 14.44 7.99
C GLU A 98 2.22 14.76 8.74
N PRO A 99 2.82 15.96 8.53
CA PRO A 99 4.06 16.34 9.20
C PRO A 99 3.95 16.22 10.73
N GLY A 100 4.91 15.51 11.33
CA GLY A 100 4.95 15.26 12.79
C GLY A 100 3.98 14.20 13.30
N LYS A 101 3.05 13.70 12.47
CA LYS A 101 2.13 12.59 12.83
C LYS A 101 2.42 11.30 12.07
N GLY A 102 3.05 11.39 10.91
CA GLY A 102 3.34 10.25 10.04
C GLY A 102 2.14 9.90 9.14
N LEU A 103 2.00 8.61 8.81
CA LEU A 103 0.93 8.11 7.95
C LEU A 103 -0.41 8.07 8.72
N VAL A 104 -1.45 8.68 8.15
CA VAL A 104 -2.79 8.76 8.77
C VAL A 104 -3.89 8.41 7.78
N THR A 105 -4.93 7.73 8.26
CA THR A 105 -6.20 7.57 7.54
C THR A 105 -7.18 8.63 8.05
N GLY A 106 -7.33 9.74 7.32
CA GLY A 106 -8.06 10.91 7.80
C GLY A 106 -7.34 11.56 8.99
N LYS A 107 -7.85 11.35 10.21
CA LYS A 107 -7.24 11.88 11.46
C LYS A 107 -6.54 10.84 12.31
N ILE A 108 -6.69 9.55 11.97
CA ILE A 108 -6.24 8.45 12.82
C ILE A 108 -4.91 7.92 12.29
N PRO A 109 -3.86 7.79 13.13
CA PRO A 109 -2.61 7.17 12.72
C PRO A 109 -2.81 5.78 12.12
N LEU A 110 -2.08 5.50 11.05
CA LEU A 110 -1.96 4.18 10.46
C LEU A 110 -0.62 3.59 10.91
N THR A 111 -0.63 2.99 12.10
CA THR A 111 0.53 2.29 12.64
C THR A 111 0.57 0.85 12.10
N LYS A 112 1.73 0.20 12.26
CA LYS A 112 1.92 -1.21 11.91
C LYS A 112 0.91 -2.11 12.61
N GLU A 113 0.66 -1.91 13.90
CA GLU A 113 -0.28 -2.71 14.70
C GLU A 113 -1.70 -2.58 14.15
N ARG A 114 -2.11 -1.37 13.76
CA ARG A 114 -3.43 -1.12 13.19
C ARG A 114 -3.57 -1.74 11.80
N PHE A 115 -2.50 -1.70 11.00
CA PHE A 115 -2.46 -2.37 9.70
C PHE A 115 -2.57 -3.90 9.86
N PHE A 116 -1.81 -4.50 10.76
CA PHE A 116 -1.86 -5.94 11.04
C PHE A 116 -3.25 -6.37 11.52
N ALA A 117 -3.88 -5.60 12.42
CA ALA A 117 -5.24 -5.88 12.88
C ALA A 117 -6.28 -5.77 11.75
N LEU A 118 -6.10 -4.87 10.78
CA LEU A 118 -6.95 -4.77 9.60
C LEU A 118 -6.76 -6.00 8.69
N ALA A 119 -5.51 -6.40 8.45
CA ALA A 119 -5.17 -7.55 7.62
C ALA A 119 -5.67 -8.87 8.22
N ASP A 120 -5.53 -9.08 9.54
CA ASP A 120 -6.07 -10.27 10.23
C ASP A 120 -7.58 -10.37 10.08
N ARG A 121 -8.33 -9.28 10.34
CA ARG A 121 -9.79 -9.29 10.15
C ARG A 121 -10.19 -9.54 8.71
N ALA A 122 -9.45 -8.98 7.75
CA ALA A 122 -9.72 -9.19 6.33
C ALA A 122 -9.46 -10.65 5.93
N ARG A 123 -8.33 -11.24 6.36
CA ARG A 123 -8.00 -12.65 6.12
C ARG A 123 -9.09 -13.56 6.69
N GLU A 124 -9.44 -13.38 7.97
CA GLU A 124 -10.43 -14.23 8.65
C GLU A 124 -11.83 -14.16 8.03
N ALA A 125 -12.23 -12.99 7.51
CA ALA A 125 -13.57 -12.80 6.97
C ALA A 125 -13.69 -13.03 5.46
N LEU A 126 -12.60 -12.85 4.70
CA LEU A 126 -12.65 -12.76 3.23
C LEU A 126 -11.82 -13.81 2.51
N ALA A 127 -10.80 -14.41 3.13
CA ALA A 127 -10.04 -15.48 2.50
C ALA A 127 -10.94 -16.68 2.21
N LEU A 128 -10.81 -17.26 1.03
CA LEU A 128 -11.63 -18.40 0.61
C LEU A 128 -10.98 -19.75 0.95
N ALA A 129 -9.66 -19.75 1.17
CA ALA A 129 -8.86 -20.93 1.52
C ALA A 129 -7.66 -20.54 2.39
#